data_AF-A0A6I3KGY9-F1
#
_entry.id   AF-A0A6I3KGY9-F1
#
_cell.length_a   1.000
_cell.length_b   1.000
_cell.length_c   1.000
_cell.angle_alpha   90.00
_cell.angle_beta   90.00
_cell.angle_gamma   90.00
#
_symmetry.space_group_name_H-M   'P 1'
#
loop_
_entity.id
_entity.type
_entity.pdbx_description
1 polymer ?
#
loop_
_entity_poly.entity_id
_entity_poly.type
_entity_poly.pdbx_seq_one_letter_code
_entity_poly.pdbx_strand_id
1 'polypeptide(L)'
;MRRVRIFGEQVGGDVAQRRIQQAALVLLRHAAIAVADAERMAHAIVAEDLISLLDDGVQLWSHGQKSGVSPSSVRPERIARGRPMQRLLRYITWLFAGVSAAAPVAGAGGAPPPYARAFDLAFVPGWKAQVGEDTVGFRVFEAGQLRLPSGKVIACDPFVNMDRPAFTVSVPAGKYPVRLALVEGGNDARRVALARLAISSALVVRWEMALVAGQDAATLKVDEIFGYPVDAGTGSFLDAETGAAASPKMMADEDIAQGWITQGDKLTAGPGTPTFHLDVDMGPGNIVMFTSGWGDGFYASWFGYDAQGRVAALVTDFGVVDWGKAKW
;
A
#
# COMPACT_ATOMS: atom_id res chain seq x y z
N MET A 1 -12.06 9.15 -2.74
CA MET A 1 -12.00 7.75 -2.24
C MET A 1 -12.48 6.85 -3.39
N ARG A 2 -11.61 6.04 -4.00
CA ARG A 2 -11.92 5.20 -5.18
C ARG A 2 -12.64 3.92 -4.73
N ARG A 3 -13.65 3.44 -5.48
CA ARG A 3 -14.38 2.21 -5.15
C ARG A 3 -13.58 0.98 -5.61
N VAL A 4 -13.40 0.01 -4.70
CA VAL A 4 -12.64 -1.23 -4.93
C VAL A 4 -13.60 -2.37 -5.30
N ARG A 5 -13.24 -3.19 -6.29
CA ARG A 5 -13.97 -4.41 -6.65
C ARG A 5 -13.08 -5.63 -6.35
N ILE A 6 -13.43 -6.40 -5.32
CA ILE A 6 -12.72 -7.64 -4.93
C ILE A 6 -13.52 -8.83 -5.44
N PHE A 7 -12.87 -9.75 -6.17
CA PHE A 7 -13.42 -11.09 -6.43
C PHE A 7 -12.95 -12.04 -5.33
N GLY A 8 -13.90 -12.73 -4.69
CA GLY A 8 -13.65 -13.60 -3.54
C GLY A 8 -13.07 -14.95 -3.94
N GLU A 9 -11.94 -15.31 -3.33
CA GLU A 9 -11.43 -16.68 -3.26
C GLU A 9 -11.81 -17.30 -1.90
N GLN A 10 -12.29 -18.55 -1.91
CA GLN A 10 -12.47 -19.31 -0.68
C GLN A 10 -11.11 -19.79 -0.17
N VAL A 11 -10.67 -19.24 0.96
CA VAL A 11 -9.43 -19.63 1.65
C VAL A 11 -9.80 -20.53 2.83
N GLY A 12 -9.09 -21.66 2.99
CA GLY A 12 -9.29 -22.58 4.11
C GLY A 12 -9.06 -21.94 5.49
N GLY A 13 -9.83 -22.36 6.50
CA GLY A 13 -9.95 -21.67 7.80
C GLY A 13 -8.64 -21.41 8.54
N ASP A 14 -7.66 -22.31 8.44
CA ASP A 14 -6.36 -22.17 9.14
C ASP A 14 -5.44 -21.12 8.48
N VAL A 15 -5.53 -20.97 7.16
CA VAL A 15 -4.82 -19.94 6.40
C VAL A 15 -5.46 -18.56 6.62
N ALA A 16 -6.79 -18.49 6.69
CA ALA A 16 -7.51 -17.27 7.03
C ALA A 16 -7.14 -16.77 8.44
N GLN A 17 -7.01 -17.68 9.41
CA GLN A 17 -6.69 -17.33 10.79
C GLN A 17 -5.25 -16.80 10.96
N ARG A 18 -4.27 -17.40 10.28
CA ARG A 18 -2.89 -16.87 10.25
C ARG A 18 -2.79 -15.52 9.54
N ARG A 19 -3.51 -15.33 8.44
CA ARG A 19 -3.60 -14.02 7.74
C ARG A 19 -4.18 -12.93 8.65
N ILE A 20 -5.21 -13.26 9.45
CA ILE A 20 -5.79 -12.34 10.44
C ILE A 20 -4.79 -11.99 11.54
N GLN A 21 -4.01 -12.96 12.03
CA GLN A 21 -2.99 -12.72 13.07
C GLN A 21 -1.84 -11.83 12.56
N GLN A 22 -1.34 -12.07 11.34
CA GLN A 22 -0.32 -11.23 10.72
C GLN A 22 -0.82 -9.81 10.47
N ALA A 23 -2.04 -9.64 9.94
CA ALA A 23 -2.66 -8.33 9.76
C ALA A 23 -2.82 -7.59 11.11
N ALA A 24 -3.24 -8.29 12.17
CA ALA A 24 -3.39 -7.70 13.50
C ALA A 24 -2.05 -7.22 14.10
N LEU A 25 -0.97 -8.00 13.92
CA LEU A 25 0.36 -7.63 14.43
C LEU A 25 0.89 -6.38 13.72
N VAL A 26 0.66 -6.28 12.40
CA VAL A 26 1.09 -5.12 11.62
C VAL A 26 0.21 -3.89 11.88
N LEU A 27 -1.10 -4.07 12.10
CA LEU A 27 -2.01 -3.00 12.52
C LEU A 27 -1.62 -2.42 13.88
N LEU A 28 -1.27 -3.27 14.85
CA LEU A 28 -0.78 -2.83 16.16
C LEU A 28 0.53 -2.03 16.05
N ARG A 29 1.41 -2.41 15.11
CA ARG A 29 2.65 -1.67 14.82
C ARG A 29 2.39 -0.32 14.17
N HIS A 30 1.48 -0.23 13.20
CA HIS A 30 1.10 1.05 12.60
C HIS A 30 0.39 1.97 13.59
N ALA A 31 -0.44 1.40 14.47
CA ALA A 31 -1.01 2.15 15.59
C ALA A 31 0.10 2.69 16.51
N ALA A 32 1.13 1.90 16.82
CA ALA A 32 2.26 2.36 17.63
C ALA A 32 3.11 3.45 16.94
N ILE A 33 3.30 3.37 15.61
CA ILE A 33 4.00 4.42 14.84
C ILE A 33 3.14 5.69 14.77
N ALA A 34 1.84 5.56 14.52
CA ALA A 34 0.90 6.67 14.53
C ALA A 34 0.79 7.30 15.93
N VAL A 35 0.88 6.52 17.00
CA VAL A 35 0.96 7.00 18.39
C VAL A 35 2.29 7.69 18.65
N ALA A 36 3.43 7.16 18.20
CA ALA A 36 4.73 7.80 18.35
C ALA A 36 4.86 9.11 17.53
N ASP A 37 4.17 9.20 16.41
CA ASP A 37 4.03 10.43 15.64
C ASP A 37 3.03 11.39 16.31
N ALA A 38 1.93 10.88 16.89
CA ALA A 38 0.97 11.67 17.66
C ALA A 38 1.54 12.22 18.98
N GLU A 39 2.38 11.46 19.68
CA GLU A 39 3.13 11.86 20.88
C GLU A 39 4.16 12.96 20.55
N ARG A 40 4.76 12.91 19.35
CA ARG A 40 5.55 14.01 18.81
C ARG A 40 4.71 15.23 18.40
N MET A 41 3.40 15.07 18.23
CA MET A 41 2.48 16.09 17.73
C MET A 41 1.62 16.79 18.80
N ALA A 42 1.52 16.31 20.05
CA ALA A 42 0.47 16.81 20.95
C ALA A 42 0.94 17.35 22.30
N HIS A 43 1.06 18.68 22.39
CA HIS A 43 0.19 19.40 23.33
C HIS A 43 -1.22 19.43 22.73
N ALA A 44 -2.11 18.53 23.18
CA ALA A 44 -3.56 18.73 23.39
C ALA A 44 -4.35 17.40 23.39
N ILE A 45 -4.74 16.97 24.59
CA ILE A 45 -6.05 16.37 24.96
C ILE A 45 -6.67 15.37 23.96
N VAL A 46 -6.03 14.23 23.69
CA VAL A 46 -6.71 12.99 23.20
C VAL A 46 -6.03 11.71 23.72
N ALA A 47 -4.88 11.81 24.41
CA ALA A 47 -4.07 10.64 24.76
C ALA A 47 -4.70 9.71 25.83
N GLU A 48 -5.44 10.25 26.80
CA GLU A 48 -5.97 9.43 27.91
C GLU A 48 -7.13 8.49 27.49
N ASP A 49 -7.99 8.92 26.55
CA ASP A 49 -9.13 8.11 26.10
C ASP A 49 -8.70 6.94 25.18
N LEU A 50 -7.61 7.11 24.42
CA LEU A 50 -7.11 6.06 23.52
C LEU A 50 -6.38 4.95 24.27
N ILE A 51 -5.66 5.30 25.35
CA ILE A 51 -4.95 4.35 26.22
C ILE A 51 -5.95 3.48 26.99
N SER A 52 -7.04 4.08 27.51
CA SER A 52 -8.13 3.34 28.17
C SER A 52 -8.78 2.29 27.27
N LEU A 53 -8.99 2.59 25.98
CA LEU A 53 -9.60 1.66 25.02
C LEU A 53 -8.69 0.49 24.65
N LEU A 54 -7.37 0.71 24.66
CA LEU A 54 -6.37 -0.33 24.39
C LEU A 54 -6.21 -1.28 25.59
N ASP A 55 -6.23 -0.75 26.82
CA ASP A 55 -6.17 -1.58 28.04
C ASP A 55 -7.40 -2.50 28.18
N ASP A 56 -8.60 -2.00 27.85
CA ASP A 56 -9.82 -2.80 27.86
C ASP A 56 -9.78 -3.91 26.78
N GLY A 57 -9.19 -3.62 25.60
CA GLY A 57 -9.00 -4.60 24.53
C GLY A 57 -8.01 -5.72 24.89
N VAL A 58 -6.91 -5.38 25.57
CA VAL A 58 -5.89 -6.34 26.03
C VAL A 58 -6.42 -7.21 27.19
N GLN A 59 -7.22 -6.63 28.10
CA GLN A 59 -7.90 -7.37 29.17
C GLN A 59 -8.92 -8.38 28.64
N LEU A 60 -9.72 -8.00 27.62
CA LEU A 60 -10.71 -8.91 27.00
C LEU A 60 -10.04 -10.07 26.24
N TRP A 61 -8.91 -9.82 25.58
CA TRP A 61 -8.14 -10.85 24.87
C TRP A 61 -7.48 -11.85 25.83
N SER A 62 -6.91 -11.35 26.94
CA SER A 62 -6.29 -12.21 27.97
C SER A 62 -7.30 -13.06 28.77
N HIS A 63 -8.54 -12.60 28.95
CA HIS A 63 -9.63 -13.40 29.54
C HIS A 63 -10.18 -14.48 28.59
N GLY A 64 -10.18 -14.22 27.27
CA GLY A 64 -10.60 -15.19 26.26
C GLY A 64 -9.67 -16.41 26.16
N GLN A 65 -8.36 -16.21 26.32
CA GLN A 65 -7.39 -17.32 26.31
C GLN A 65 -7.46 -18.24 27.54
N LYS A 66 -7.86 -17.73 28.72
CA LYS A 66 -7.91 -18.51 29.96
C LYS A 66 -9.20 -19.33 30.14
N SER A 67 -10.27 -19.02 29.39
CA SER A 67 -11.59 -19.62 29.59
C SER A 67 -12.02 -20.61 28.51
N GLY A 68 -11.28 -20.74 27.40
CA GLY A 68 -11.52 -21.75 26.36
C GLY A 68 -12.85 -21.59 25.59
N VAL A 69 -13.46 -20.40 25.62
CA VAL A 69 -14.73 -20.12 24.92
C VAL A 69 -14.47 -19.38 23.61
N SER A 70 -15.04 -19.89 22.51
CA SER A 70 -15.03 -19.25 21.19
C SER A 70 -15.66 -17.84 21.23
N PRO A 71 -15.10 -16.81 20.56
CA PRO A 71 -15.62 -15.45 20.54
C PRO A 71 -17.04 -15.27 19.95
N SER A 72 -17.65 -16.32 19.41
CA SER A 72 -18.91 -16.27 18.66
C SER A 72 -20.19 -16.45 19.49
N SER A 73 -20.15 -16.45 20.84
CA SER A 73 -21.33 -16.79 21.67
C SER A 73 -21.80 -15.71 22.66
N VAL A 74 -21.28 -14.49 22.64
CA VAL A 74 -21.75 -13.42 23.53
C VAL A 74 -22.91 -12.63 22.87
N ARG A 75 -24.14 -12.79 23.39
CA ARG A 75 -25.31 -11.98 22.98
C ARG A 75 -25.32 -10.63 23.70
N PRO A 76 -25.67 -9.52 23.01
CA PRO A 76 -25.60 -8.18 23.59
C PRO A 76 -26.92 -7.76 24.25
N GLU A 77 -27.17 -8.17 25.49
CA GLU A 77 -28.22 -7.55 26.31
C GLU A 77 -27.78 -7.36 27.75
N ARG A 78 -27.07 -6.24 27.98
CA ARG A 78 -27.10 -5.38 29.19
C ARG A 78 -25.82 -4.55 29.22
N ILE A 79 -25.85 -3.38 28.59
CA ILE A 79 -25.01 -2.27 29.03
C ILE A 79 -25.94 -1.12 29.37
N ALA A 80 -25.93 -0.80 30.67
CA ALA A 80 -26.74 0.20 31.31
C ALA A 80 -26.34 1.60 30.83
N ARG A 81 -27.34 2.49 30.92
CA ARG A 81 -27.34 3.88 30.48
C ARG A 81 -26.22 4.68 31.15
N GLY A 82 -25.24 5.11 30.34
CA GLY A 82 -24.33 6.22 30.63
C GLY A 82 -24.41 7.23 29.49
N ARG A 83 -24.21 8.52 29.77
CA ARG A 83 -24.47 9.65 28.86
C ARG A 83 -23.36 10.04 27.84
N PRO A 84 -22.47 9.17 27.30
CA PRO A 84 -21.60 9.57 26.18
C PRO A 84 -22.06 9.09 24.78
N MET A 85 -23.15 8.33 24.63
CA MET A 85 -23.53 7.76 23.32
C MET A 85 -24.32 8.70 22.38
N GLN A 86 -24.76 9.87 22.84
CA GLN A 86 -25.48 10.85 22.00
C GLN A 86 -24.59 11.90 21.32
N ARG A 87 -23.29 11.95 21.66
CA ARG A 87 -22.32 12.80 20.94
C ARG A 87 -21.69 12.09 19.74
N LEU A 88 -21.62 10.75 19.78
CA LEU A 88 -21.08 9.94 18.68
C LEU A 88 -22.03 9.89 17.47
N LEU A 89 -23.36 9.93 17.69
CA LEU A 89 -24.34 9.92 16.60
C LEU A 89 -24.52 11.26 15.87
N ARG A 90 -24.01 12.37 16.41
CA ARG A 90 -24.01 13.68 15.74
C ARG A 90 -22.85 13.87 14.75
N TYR A 91 -21.77 13.09 14.89
CA TYR A 91 -20.65 13.09 13.94
C TYR A 91 -20.94 12.27 12.67
N ILE A 92 -21.89 11.34 12.73
CA ILE A 92 -22.24 10.45 11.61
C ILE A 92 -23.26 11.09 10.65
N THR A 93 -23.97 12.14 11.06
CA THR A 93 -25.02 12.80 10.22
C THR A 93 -24.60 14.10 9.54
N TRP A 94 -23.35 14.56 9.69
CA TRP A 94 -22.82 15.73 8.97
C TRP A 94 -21.93 15.38 7.77
N LEU A 95 -21.75 14.09 7.46
CA LEU A 95 -21.02 13.62 6.28
C LEU A 95 -21.89 13.43 5.02
N PHE A 96 -23.17 13.83 5.05
CA PHE A 96 -24.12 13.57 3.96
C PHE A 96 -24.79 14.79 3.31
N ALA A 97 -24.36 16.03 3.54
CA ALA A 97 -24.95 17.18 2.85
C ALA A 97 -23.89 18.14 2.32
N GLY A 98 -23.69 18.14 0.99
CA GLY A 98 -22.84 19.11 0.31
C GLY A 98 -22.43 18.68 -1.09
N VAL A 99 -23.41 18.46 -1.97
CA VAL A 99 -23.17 18.33 -3.41
C VAL A 99 -22.73 19.68 -3.95
N SER A 100 -21.63 19.71 -4.70
CA SER A 100 -21.52 20.60 -5.86
C SER A 100 -21.01 19.79 -7.03
N ALA A 101 -21.87 19.66 -8.04
CA ALA A 101 -21.62 18.92 -9.26
C ALA A 101 -20.74 19.75 -10.20
N ALA A 102 -19.62 19.18 -10.64
CA ALA A 102 -18.99 19.52 -11.91
C ALA A 102 -18.91 18.23 -12.73
N ALA A 103 -19.46 18.26 -13.95
CA ALA A 103 -19.69 17.10 -14.79
C ALA A 103 -18.38 16.43 -15.27
N PRO A 104 -18.35 15.09 -15.43
CA PRO A 104 -17.15 14.39 -15.86
C PRO A 104 -16.96 14.49 -17.37
N VAL A 105 -15.72 14.70 -17.81
CA VAL A 105 -15.29 14.34 -19.16
C VAL A 105 -15.05 12.83 -19.16
N ALA A 106 -15.83 12.11 -19.96
CA ALA A 106 -15.84 10.66 -20.00
C ALA A 106 -14.51 10.08 -20.54
N GLY A 107 -13.82 9.30 -19.70
CA GLY A 107 -12.79 8.37 -20.10
C GLY A 107 -13.20 6.95 -19.69
N ALA A 108 -13.01 5.97 -20.57
CA ALA A 108 -13.23 4.56 -20.23
C ALA A 108 -12.34 4.17 -19.04
N GLY A 109 -12.91 3.46 -18.05
CA GLY A 109 -12.12 2.90 -16.96
C GLY A 109 -11.00 2.05 -17.57
N GLY A 110 -9.75 2.27 -17.15
CA GLY A 110 -8.59 1.59 -17.72
C GLY A 110 -7.69 2.42 -18.63
N ALA A 111 -8.16 3.55 -19.17
CA ALA A 111 -7.26 4.50 -19.83
C ALA A 111 -6.19 4.99 -18.83
N PRO A 112 -4.94 5.26 -19.27
CA PRO A 112 -3.97 5.88 -18.40
C PRO A 112 -4.55 7.16 -17.81
N PRO A 113 -4.34 7.40 -16.51
CA PRO A 113 -4.91 8.56 -15.89
C PRO A 113 -4.40 9.83 -16.57
N PRO A 114 -5.18 10.93 -16.62
CA PRO A 114 -4.73 12.20 -17.18
C PRO A 114 -3.40 12.69 -16.58
N TYR A 115 -3.08 12.23 -15.37
CA TYR A 115 -1.85 12.52 -14.66
C TYR A 115 -0.71 11.51 -14.87
N ALA A 116 -0.81 10.55 -15.79
CA ALA A 116 0.23 9.54 -16.01
C ALA A 116 1.60 10.17 -16.36
N ARG A 117 1.62 11.43 -16.80
CA ARG A 117 2.85 12.22 -16.96
C ARG A 117 3.65 12.38 -15.66
N ALA A 118 3.01 12.39 -14.49
CA ALA A 118 3.72 12.38 -13.19
C ALA A 118 4.55 11.13 -12.97
N PHE A 119 4.20 9.99 -13.58
CA PHE A 119 4.93 8.73 -13.40
C PHE A 119 6.37 8.82 -13.92
N ASP A 120 6.65 9.75 -14.82
CA ASP A 120 8.00 10.10 -15.25
C ASP A 120 8.53 11.34 -14.52
N LEU A 121 7.72 12.40 -14.44
CA LEU A 121 8.18 13.69 -13.91
C LEU A 121 8.58 13.65 -12.43
N ALA A 122 7.90 12.85 -11.60
CA ALA A 122 8.25 12.69 -10.18
C ALA A 122 9.63 12.07 -9.94
N PHE A 123 10.25 11.49 -10.98
CA PHE A 123 11.61 10.95 -10.94
C PHE A 123 12.65 11.87 -11.60
N VAL A 124 12.24 13.04 -12.10
CA VAL A 124 13.15 14.06 -12.64
C VAL A 124 13.70 14.90 -11.49
N PRO A 125 15.03 14.94 -11.27
CA PRO A 125 15.62 15.70 -10.17
C PRO A 125 15.19 17.16 -10.16
N GLY A 126 14.73 17.64 -9.01
CA GLY A 126 14.30 19.03 -8.81
C GLY A 126 12.93 19.38 -9.39
N TRP A 127 12.24 18.45 -10.08
CA TRP A 127 10.88 18.69 -10.52
C TRP A 127 9.92 18.80 -9.33
N LYS A 128 8.93 19.69 -9.46
CA LYS A 128 7.87 19.91 -8.49
C LYS A 128 6.53 19.99 -9.19
N ALA A 129 5.51 19.39 -8.59
CA ALA A 129 4.13 19.49 -9.03
C ALA A 129 3.44 20.64 -8.30
N GLN A 130 2.70 21.49 -9.02
CA GLN A 130 1.75 22.39 -8.39
C GLN A 130 0.41 21.66 -8.20
N VAL A 131 0.02 21.37 -6.97
CA VAL A 131 -1.17 20.56 -6.63
C VAL A 131 -2.11 21.40 -5.79
N GLY A 132 -3.17 21.93 -6.41
CA GLY A 132 -3.98 22.96 -5.76
C GLY A 132 -3.16 24.22 -5.46
N GLU A 133 -3.11 24.62 -4.19
CA GLU A 133 -2.32 25.76 -3.71
C GLU A 133 -0.89 25.35 -3.30
N ASP A 134 -0.65 24.04 -3.12
CA ASP A 134 0.62 23.53 -2.65
C ASP A 134 1.60 23.23 -3.79
N THR A 135 2.90 23.35 -3.50
CA THR A 135 3.97 22.86 -4.36
C THR A 135 4.59 21.62 -3.74
N VAL A 136 4.48 20.48 -4.43
CA VAL A 136 4.98 19.18 -3.98
C VAL A 136 6.27 18.84 -4.74
N GLY A 137 7.39 18.70 -4.01
CA GLY A 137 8.65 18.23 -4.57
C GLY A 137 8.86 16.72 -4.38
N PHE A 138 9.81 16.14 -5.12
CA PHE A 138 10.11 14.71 -5.02
C PHE A 138 11.61 14.44 -4.94
N ARG A 139 11.97 13.48 -4.09
CA ARG A 139 13.30 12.88 -3.99
C ARG A 139 13.26 11.47 -4.53
N VAL A 140 14.20 11.15 -5.41
CA VAL A 140 14.39 9.77 -5.87
C VAL A 140 15.24 9.01 -4.86
N PHE A 141 14.72 7.88 -4.39
CA PHE A 141 15.43 6.93 -3.54
C PHE A 141 15.62 5.61 -4.29
N GLU A 142 16.84 5.08 -4.33
CA GLU A 142 17.17 3.79 -4.94
C GLU A 142 16.90 2.67 -3.93
N ALA A 143 15.79 1.93 -4.09
CA ALA A 143 15.35 0.92 -3.13
C ALA A 143 16.01 -0.45 -3.31
N GLY A 144 16.61 -0.71 -4.48
CA GLY A 144 17.29 -1.97 -4.75
C GLY A 144 17.36 -2.30 -6.24
N GLN A 145 17.88 -3.48 -6.55
CA GLN A 145 17.96 -4.03 -7.91
C GLN A 145 17.13 -5.32 -7.97
N LEU A 146 15.92 -5.23 -8.53
CA LEU A 146 15.02 -6.37 -8.64
C LEU A 146 15.50 -7.33 -9.72
N ARG A 147 15.66 -8.60 -9.35
CA ARG A 147 16.02 -9.71 -10.23
C ARG A 147 14.76 -10.45 -10.64
N LEU A 148 14.58 -10.58 -11.95
CA LEU A 148 13.42 -11.19 -12.57
C LEU A 148 13.87 -12.38 -13.44
N PRO A 149 14.16 -13.56 -12.85
CA PRO A 149 14.57 -14.74 -13.61
C PRO A 149 13.52 -15.19 -14.63
N SER A 150 12.23 -15.10 -14.31
CA SER A 150 11.15 -15.48 -15.23
C SER A 150 10.64 -14.31 -16.08
N GLY A 151 10.94 -13.08 -15.66
CA GLY A 151 10.42 -11.86 -16.29
C GLY A 151 8.95 -11.57 -15.95
N LYS A 152 8.33 -12.38 -15.09
CA LYS A 152 6.93 -12.20 -14.65
C LYS A 152 6.92 -11.46 -13.32
N VAL A 153 6.44 -10.22 -13.34
CA VAL A 153 6.45 -9.34 -12.17
C VAL A 153 5.17 -9.51 -11.35
N ILE A 154 5.32 -9.60 -10.03
CA ILE A 154 4.26 -9.46 -9.03
C ILE A 154 4.44 -8.13 -8.31
N ALA A 155 3.32 -7.43 -8.06
CA ALA A 155 3.24 -6.42 -7.01
C ALA A 155 2.28 -6.90 -5.92
N CYS A 156 2.73 -6.87 -4.68
CA CYS A 156 1.97 -7.41 -3.56
C CYS A 156 2.39 -6.77 -2.24
N ASP A 157 1.63 -7.04 -1.19
CA ASP A 157 2.09 -6.94 0.17
C ASP A 157 2.97 -8.15 0.49
N PRO A 158 4.27 -7.94 0.79
CA PRO A 158 5.18 -9.06 1.02
C PRO A 158 4.86 -9.82 2.30
N PHE A 159 4.08 -9.28 3.23
CA PHE A 159 3.78 -9.94 4.51
C PHE A 159 2.42 -10.65 4.52
N VAL A 160 1.60 -10.47 3.47
CA VAL A 160 0.21 -10.94 3.47
C VAL A 160 -0.16 -11.77 2.24
N ASN A 161 0.34 -11.41 1.05
CA ASN A 161 -0.17 -11.97 -0.21
C ASN A 161 0.91 -12.14 -1.30
N MET A 162 2.06 -12.70 -0.94
CA MET A 162 3.15 -13.04 -1.88
C MET A 162 2.80 -14.12 -2.92
N ASP A 163 1.71 -14.83 -2.72
CA ASP A 163 1.15 -15.84 -3.64
C ASP A 163 0.28 -15.23 -4.75
N ARG A 164 0.17 -13.89 -4.84
CA ARG A 164 -0.62 -13.23 -5.88
C ARG A 164 -0.18 -13.62 -7.30
N PRO A 165 -1.13 -13.69 -8.26
CA PRO A 165 -0.79 -13.87 -9.66
C PRO A 165 0.11 -12.74 -10.17
N ALA A 166 1.07 -13.10 -11.02
CA ALA A 166 1.87 -12.13 -11.76
C ALA A 166 0.99 -11.33 -12.75
N PHE A 167 1.47 -10.14 -13.10
CA PHE A 167 0.88 -9.37 -14.17
C PHE A 167 0.95 -10.12 -15.50
N THR A 168 -0.02 -9.86 -16.39
CA THR A 168 -0.12 -10.48 -17.72
C THR A 168 1.00 -10.06 -18.67
N VAL A 169 1.61 -8.91 -18.42
CA VAL A 169 2.73 -8.38 -19.19
C VAL A 169 4.05 -8.89 -18.58
N SER A 170 4.81 -9.62 -19.39
CA SER A 170 6.18 -10.02 -19.04
C SER A 170 7.20 -8.98 -19.50
N VAL A 171 8.32 -8.92 -18.80
CA VAL A 171 9.52 -8.17 -19.17
C VAL A 171 10.66 -9.14 -19.50
N PRO A 172 11.73 -8.71 -20.18
CA PRO A 172 12.90 -9.58 -20.36
C PRO A 172 13.45 -10.02 -19.00
N ALA A 173 13.98 -11.24 -18.93
CA ALA A 173 14.66 -11.70 -17.73
C ALA A 173 15.91 -10.83 -17.49
N GLY A 174 16.14 -10.42 -16.24
CA GLY A 174 17.22 -9.48 -15.96
C GLY A 174 17.23 -8.92 -14.55
N LYS A 175 18.00 -7.85 -14.37
CA LYS A 175 18.10 -7.07 -13.12
C LYS A 175 17.75 -5.62 -13.42
N TYR A 176 16.87 -5.04 -12.62
CA TYR A 176 16.28 -3.74 -12.90
C TYR A 176 16.19 -2.88 -11.65
N PRO A 177 16.55 -1.59 -11.71
CA PRO A 177 16.44 -0.69 -10.57
C PRO A 177 14.99 -0.52 -10.12
N VAL A 178 14.78 -0.56 -8.81
CA VAL A 178 13.55 -0.10 -8.15
C VAL A 178 13.82 1.25 -7.51
N ARG A 179 13.05 2.26 -7.91
CA ARG A 179 13.15 3.64 -7.46
C ARG A 179 11.87 4.08 -6.81
N LEU A 180 11.98 4.87 -5.74
CA LEU A 180 10.85 5.47 -5.05
C LEU A 180 10.88 6.99 -5.27
N ALA A 181 9.72 7.58 -5.57
CA ALA A 181 9.54 9.02 -5.51
C ALA A 181 8.99 9.37 -4.12
N LEU A 182 9.86 9.90 -3.25
CA LEU A 182 9.49 10.36 -1.91
C LEU A 182 9.03 11.81 -1.99
N VAL A 183 7.92 12.16 -1.36
CA VAL A 183 7.51 13.57 -1.19
C VAL A 183 8.60 14.33 -0.42
N GLU A 184 8.93 15.54 -0.86
CA GLU A 184 9.84 16.44 -0.15
C GLU A 184 9.08 17.55 0.57
N GLY A 185 9.59 17.92 1.74
CA GLY A 185 9.06 19.03 2.53
C GLY A 185 7.77 18.70 3.28
N GLY A 186 7.42 19.57 4.22
CA GLY A 186 6.27 19.36 5.11
C GLY A 186 6.43 18.17 6.04
N ASN A 187 5.32 17.78 6.68
CA ASN A 187 5.28 16.65 7.61
C ASN A 187 5.41 15.28 6.92
N ASP A 188 5.33 15.24 5.59
CA ASP A 188 5.30 14.02 4.77
C ASP A 188 6.59 13.76 4.00
N ALA A 189 7.71 14.40 4.37
CA ALA A 189 8.99 14.41 3.64
C ALA A 189 9.69 13.05 3.43
N ARG A 190 9.04 11.93 3.79
CA ARG A 190 9.52 10.54 3.66
C ARG A 190 8.48 9.62 3.01
N ARG A 191 7.33 10.16 2.61
CA ARG A 191 6.18 9.42 2.11
C ARG A 191 6.44 8.95 0.68
N VAL A 192 6.33 7.66 0.42
CA VAL A 192 6.46 7.09 -0.93
C VAL A 192 5.22 7.43 -1.74
N ALA A 193 5.32 8.35 -2.69
CA ALA A 193 4.22 8.67 -3.60
C ALA A 193 4.11 7.63 -4.72
N LEU A 194 5.25 7.27 -5.33
CA LEU A 194 5.33 6.31 -6.43
C LEU A 194 6.47 5.31 -6.19
N ALA A 195 6.27 4.06 -6.58
CA ALA A 195 7.34 3.08 -6.73
C ALA A 195 7.48 2.69 -8.20
N ARG A 196 8.69 2.75 -8.74
CA ARG A 196 9.00 2.48 -10.15
C ARG A 196 10.02 1.36 -10.28
N LEU A 197 9.67 0.33 -11.05
CA LEU A 197 10.62 -0.61 -11.62
C LEU A 197 11.03 -0.10 -13.02
N ALA A 198 12.30 0.27 -13.18
CA ALA A 198 12.82 0.82 -14.44
C ALA A 198 13.42 -0.30 -15.31
N ILE A 199 12.68 -0.71 -16.35
CA ILE A 199 13.04 -1.83 -17.24
C ILE A 199 14.01 -1.40 -18.34
N SER A 200 13.90 -0.18 -18.84
CA SER A 200 14.85 0.41 -19.79
C SER A 200 14.99 1.92 -19.58
N SER A 201 15.97 2.52 -20.27
CA SER A 201 16.15 3.98 -20.32
C SER A 201 15.35 4.66 -21.43
N ALA A 202 14.53 3.91 -22.18
CA ALA A 202 13.71 4.48 -23.25
C ALA A 202 12.62 5.40 -22.67
N LEU A 203 12.28 6.46 -23.42
CA LEU A 203 11.19 7.36 -23.05
C LEU A 203 9.86 6.60 -23.12
N VAL A 204 9.08 6.67 -22.03
CA VAL A 204 7.70 6.17 -22.00
C VAL A 204 6.81 7.16 -22.75
N VAL A 205 6.03 6.66 -23.71
CA VAL A 205 5.09 7.46 -24.51
C VAL A 205 3.63 7.05 -24.30
N ARG A 206 3.40 5.90 -23.65
CA ARG A 206 2.07 5.36 -23.35
C ARG A 206 2.11 4.60 -22.05
N TRP A 207 1.04 4.72 -21.26
CA TRP A 207 0.84 3.97 -20.01
C TRP A 207 -0.42 3.10 -20.13
N GLU A 208 -0.39 1.90 -19.56
CA GLU A 208 -1.56 1.02 -19.42
C GLU A 208 -1.61 0.40 -18.03
N MET A 209 -2.82 0.18 -17.51
CA MET A 209 -2.99 -0.46 -16.20
C MET A 209 -2.40 -1.87 -16.22
N ALA A 210 -1.62 -2.21 -15.20
CA ALA A 210 -1.09 -3.54 -15.02
C ALA A 210 -2.21 -4.46 -14.49
N LEU A 211 -2.49 -5.53 -15.25
CA LEU A 211 -3.58 -6.46 -14.98
C LEU A 211 -3.03 -7.85 -14.66
N VAL A 212 -3.78 -8.63 -13.91
CA VAL A 212 -3.57 -10.08 -13.78
C VAL A 212 -4.56 -10.86 -14.66
N ALA A 213 -4.32 -12.15 -14.85
CA ALA A 213 -5.18 -12.99 -15.69
C ALA A 213 -6.66 -12.89 -15.25
N GLY A 214 -7.56 -12.74 -16.23
CA GLY A 214 -9.01 -12.61 -16.00
C GLY A 214 -9.50 -11.19 -15.70
N GLN A 215 -8.61 -10.21 -15.54
CA GLN A 215 -9.00 -8.81 -15.44
C GLN A 215 -9.09 -8.17 -16.83
N ASP A 216 -10.13 -7.36 -17.02
CA ASP A 216 -10.32 -6.55 -18.23
C ASP A 216 -10.61 -5.11 -17.82
N ALA A 217 -9.66 -4.22 -18.08
CA ALA A 217 -9.74 -2.82 -17.71
C ALA A 217 -10.99 -2.13 -18.29
N ALA A 218 -11.47 -2.55 -19.47
CA ALA A 218 -12.67 -1.99 -20.10
C ALA A 218 -13.96 -2.21 -19.28
N THR A 219 -13.93 -3.13 -18.31
CA THR A 219 -15.05 -3.38 -17.40
C THR A 219 -15.10 -2.41 -16.21
N LEU A 220 -14.06 -1.59 -16.02
CA LEU A 220 -13.99 -0.61 -14.94
C LEU A 220 -14.88 0.59 -15.25
N LYS A 221 -15.56 1.09 -14.22
CA LYS A 221 -16.20 2.41 -14.26
C LYS A 221 -15.16 3.50 -14.05
N VAL A 222 -15.58 4.75 -14.27
CA VAL A 222 -14.79 5.93 -13.90
C VAL A 222 -14.35 5.82 -12.44
N ASP A 223 -13.08 6.12 -12.18
CA ASP A 223 -12.40 6.05 -10.87
C ASP A 223 -12.28 4.66 -10.23
N GLU A 224 -12.72 3.58 -10.88
CA GLU A 224 -12.41 2.21 -10.46
C GLU A 224 -11.03 1.81 -10.97
N ILE A 225 -10.38 0.92 -10.21
CA ILE A 225 -9.06 0.39 -10.54
C ILE A 225 -9.02 -1.13 -10.34
N PHE A 226 -8.17 -1.79 -11.12
CA PHE A 226 -7.53 -3.01 -10.68
C PHE A 226 -6.20 -2.66 -9.99
N GLY A 227 -5.81 -3.48 -9.03
CA GLY A 227 -4.66 -3.22 -8.18
C GLY A 227 -4.35 -4.39 -7.28
N TYR A 228 -3.46 -4.16 -6.32
CA TYR A 228 -3.16 -5.10 -5.26
C TYR A 228 -3.48 -4.50 -3.89
N PRO A 229 -4.00 -5.32 -2.95
CA PRO A 229 -4.22 -4.87 -1.58
C PRO A 229 -2.90 -4.87 -0.82
N VAL A 230 -2.77 -3.88 0.06
CA VAL A 230 -1.73 -3.75 1.07
C VAL A 230 -2.41 -3.68 2.42
N ASP A 231 -2.01 -4.59 3.31
CA ASP A 231 -2.62 -4.79 4.64
C ASP A 231 -1.56 -4.73 5.76
N ALA A 232 -0.30 -4.58 5.39
CA ALA A 232 0.85 -4.44 6.27
C ALA A 232 1.63 -3.13 6.02
N GLY A 233 0.98 -2.12 5.43
CA GLY A 233 1.59 -0.84 5.05
C GLY A 233 2.84 -0.96 4.16
N THR A 234 3.04 -2.10 3.52
CA THR A 234 4.25 -2.43 2.76
C THR A 234 3.87 -2.90 1.36
N GLY A 235 4.37 -2.21 0.35
CA GLY A 235 4.36 -2.68 -1.03
C GLY A 235 5.65 -3.41 -1.36
N SER A 236 5.61 -4.26 -2.38
CA SER A 236 6.81 -4.91 -2.90
C SER A 236 6.72 -5.18 -4.39
N PHE A 237 7.89 -5.37 -5.00
CA PHE A 237 8.04 -6.01 -6.30
C PHE A 237 8.89 -7.27 -6.17
N LEU A 238 8.46 -8.34 -6.85
CA LEU A 238 9.16 -9.63 -6.91
C LEU A 238 8.86 -10.38 -8.22
N ASP A 239 9.68 -11.36 -8.55
CA ASP A 239 9.43 -12.30 -9.64
C ASP A 239 8.44 -13.40 -9.21
N ALA A 240 7.62 -13.89 -10.14
CA ALA A 240 6.67 -14.97 -9.91
C ALA A 240 7.30 -16.25 -9.31
N GLU A 241 8.47 -16.65 -9.79
CA GLU A 241 9.19 -17.82 -9.26
C GLU A 241 9.69 -17.56 -7.83
N THR A 242 10.08 -16.31 -7.55
CA THR A 242 10.51 -15.90 -6.20
C THR A 242 9.34 -15.93 -5.23
N GLY A 243 8.18 -15.38 -5.62
CA GLY A 243 6.96 -15.42 -4.81
C GLY A 243 6.54 -16.85 -4.48
N ALA A 244 6.51 -17.74 -5.47
CA ALA A 244 6.15 -19.14 -5.28
C ALA A 244 7.11 -19.88 -4.32
N ALA A 245 8.41 -19.57 -4.36
CA ALA A 245 9.40 -20.20 -3.49
C ALA A 245 9.40 -19.62 -2.06
N ALA A 246 9.05 -18.35 -1.91
CA ALA A 246 9.16 -17.61 -0.65
C ALA A 246 7.87 -17.63 0.17
N SER A 247 6.70 -17.59 -0.47
CA SER A 247 5.40 -17.54 0.23
C SER A 247 5.19 -18.70 1.22
N PRO A 248 5.48 -19.98 0.87
CA PRO A 248 5.31 -21.07 1.83
C PRO A 248 6.22 -20.96 3.06
N LYS A 249 7.44 -20.42 2.88
CA LYS A 249 8.40 -20.22 3.97
C LYS A 249 7.90 -19.15 4.94
N MET A 250 7.42 -18.02 4.41
CA MET A 250 6.86 -16.94 5.23
C MET A 250 5.62 -17.40 6.02
N MET A 251 4.78 -18.24 5.44
CA MET A 251 3.58 -18.75 6.12
C MET A 251 3.91 -19.79 7.21
N ALA A 252 5.05 -20.47 7.08
CA ALA A 252 5.47 -21.52 8.01
C ALA A 252 6.24 -20.96 9.21
N ASP A 253 6.89 -19.81 9.08
CA ASP A 253 7.81 -19.26 10.07
C ASP A 253 7.63 -17.73 10.23
N GLU A 254 7.02 -17.35 11.36
CA GLU A 254 6.77 -15.94 11.72
C GLU A 254 8.07 -15.18 12.02
N ASP A 255 9.14 -15.86 12.42
CA ASP A 255 10.42 -15.23 12.71
C ASP A 255 11.08 -14.68 11.44
N ILE A 256 10.75 -15.21 10.25
CA ILE A 256 11.20 -14.67 8.96
C ILE A 256 10.66 -13.25 8.78
N ALA A 257 9.35 -13.05 8.95
CA ALA A 257 8.72 -11.75 8.81
C ALA A 257 9.28 -10.75 9.82
N GLN A 258 9.40 -11.18 11.09
CA GLN A 258 9.98 -10.33 12.15
C GLN A 258 11.45 -9.98 11.87
N GLY A 259 12.22 -10.93 11.32
CA GLY A 259 13.60 -10.73 10.90
C GLY A 259 13.73 -9.70 9.79
N TRP A 260 12.86 -9.76 8.78
CA TRP A 260 12.84 -8.78 7.68
C TRP A 260 12.42 -7.39 8.17
N ILE A 261 11.39 -7.30 9.01
CA ILE A 261 10.98 -6.03 9.63
C ILE A 261 12.15 -5.40 10.39
N THR A 262 12.82 -6.19 11.23
CA THR A 262 13.97 -5.74 12.03
C THR A 262 15.13 -5.27 11.14
N GLN A 263 15.35 -5.91 10.00
CA GLN A 263 16.38 -5.49 9.04
C GLN A 263 16.01 -4.18 8.34
N GLY A 264 14.78 -4.05 7.83
CA GLY A 264 14.35 -2.83 7.15
C GLY A 264 14.29 -1.62 8.08
N ASP A 265 13.95 -1.81 9.35
CA ASP A 265 13.96 -0.75 10.37
C ASP A 265 15.38 -0.21 10.62
N LYS A 266 16.39 -1.08 10.60
CA LYS A 266 17.79 -0.65 10.71
C LYS A 266 18.26 0.20 9.53
N LEU A 267 17.67 0.00 8.35
CA LEU A 267 18.02 0.75 7.14
C LEU A 267 17.34 2.13 7.05
N THR A 268 16.37 2.43 7.92
CA THR A 268 15.47 3.59 7.78
C THR A 268 15.60 4.65 8.88
N ALA A 269 16.83 4.84 9.37
CA ALA A 269 17.15 5.68 10.52
C ALA A 269 17.31 7.20 10.24
N GLY A 270 17.12 7.68 8.99
CA GLY A 270 17.56 9.04 8.61
C GLY A 270 16.59 9.86 7.75
N PRO A 271 16.74 11.19 7.74
CA PRO A 271 16.02 12.06 6.81
C PRO A 271 16.36 11.68 5.36
N GLY A 272 15.35 11.62 4.50
CA GLY A 272 15.52 11.28 3.08
C GLY A 272 15.48 9.80 2.73
N THR A 273 15.27 8.91 3.70
CA THR A 273 14.92 7.52 3.43
C THR A 273 13.40 7.34 3.58
N PRO A 274 12.78 6.34 2.91
CA PRO A 274 11.42 5.96 3.24
C PRO A 274 11.33 5.50 4.71
N THR A 275 10.11 5.36 5.22
CA THR A 275 9.83 4.86 6.57
C THR A 275 10.10 3.36 6.72
N PHE A 276 10.12 2.62 5.62
CA PHE A 276 10.55 1.22 5.53
C PHE A 276 11.04 0.94 4.10
N HIS A 277 12.14 0.21 3.97
CA HIS A 277 12.53 -0.46 2.74
C HIS A 277 13.45 -1.64 3.06
N LEU A 278 13.46 -2.64 2.19
CA LEU A 278 14.37 -3.77 2.29
C LEU A 278 14.52 -4.46 0.93
N ASP A 279 15.74 -4.85 0.58
CA ASP A 279 16.03 -5.74 -0.55
C ASP A 279 16.43 -7.11 0.02
N VAL A 280 15.56 -8.11 -0.12
CA VAL A 280 15.75 -9.45 0.46
C VAL A 280 16.23 -10.42 -0.62
N ASP A 281 17.45 -10.94 -0.44
CA ASP A 281 18.00 -11.97 -1.29
C ASP A 281 17.27 -13.32 -1.11
N MET A 282 16.73 -13.86 -2.20
CA MET A 282 16.06 -15.16 -2.26
C MET A 282 16.77 -16.15 -3.21
N GLY A 283 18.04 -15.91 -3.51
CA GLY A 283 18.85 -16.70 -4.44
C GLY A 283 18.71 -16.17 -5.88
N PRO A 284 18.14 -16.93 -6.83
CA PRO A 284 18.03 -16.49 -8.23
C PRO A 284 17.24 -15.17 -8.39
N GLY A 285 16.25 -14.94 -7.52
CA GLY A 285 15.52 -13.68 -7.42
C GLY A 285 15.64 -13.02 -6.04
N ASN A 286 14.95 -11.91 -5.85
CA ASN A 286 14.86 -11.15 -4.61
C ASN A 286 13.49 -10.48 -4.48
N ILE A 287 13.22 -9.91 -3.31
CA ILE A 287 12.02 -9.13 -3.02
C ILE A 287 12.46 -7.72 -2.64
N VAL A 288 12.00 -6.71 -3.37
CA VAL A 288 12.24 -5.31 -3.01
C VAL A 288 10.98 -4.75 -2.36
N MET A 289 11.09 -4.41 -1.08
CA MET A 289 10.01 -3.95 -0.22
C MET A 289 10.15 -2.46 0.11
N PHE A 290 9.04 -1.78 0.28
CA PHE A 290 8.98 -0.36 0.60
C PHE A 290 7.65 0.02 1.26
N THR A 291 7.62 1.06 2.09
CA THR A 291 6.35 1.58 2.63
C THR A 291 5.40 2.00 1.50
N SER A 292 4.11 1.68 1.63
CA SER A 292 3.06 2.04 0.66
C SER A 292 2.37 3.35 1.01
N GLY A 293 2.97 4.50 0.69
CA GLY A 293 2.33 5.81 0.93
C GLY A 293 1.78 5.95 2.34
N TRP A 294 0.45 6.07 2.47
CA TRP A 294 -0.26 6.22 3.75
C TRP A 294 -0.43 4.92 4.55
N GLY A 295 0.06 3.79 4.05
CA GLY A 295 -0.05 2.47 4.65
C GLY A 295 -1.02 1.59 3.86
N ASP A 296 -1.94 0.94 4.57
CA ASP A 296 -2.88 -0.01 4.00
C ASP A 296 -3.79 0.63 2.93
N GLY A 297 -4.16 -0.17 1.93
CA GLY A 297 -4.97 0.32 0.83
C GLY A 297 -5.03 -0.63 -0.36
N PHE A 298 -5.52 -0.10 -1.48
CA PHE A 298 -5.62 -0.84 -2.73
C PHE A 298 -5.04 0.02 -3.86
N TYR A 299 -3.93 -0.43 -4.42
CA TYR A 299 -3.08 0.41 -5.27
C TYR A 299 -2.94 -0.16 -6.66
N ALA A 300 -3.06 0.71 -7.66
CA ALA A 300 -2.93 0.34 -9.06
C ALA A 300 -1.47 0.46 -9.52
N SER A 301 -1.05 -0.49 -10.35
CA SER A 301 0.22 -0.41 -11.07
C SER A 301 -0.03 -0.15 -12.56
N TRP A 302 0.96 0.42 -13.25
CA TRP A 302 0.87 0.84 -14.64
C TRP A 302 2.15 0.48 -15.39
N PHE A 303 2.04 -0.19 -16.54
CA PHE A 303 3.16 -0.41 -17.45
C PHE A 303 3.34 0.78 -18.38
N GLY A 304 4.57 1.26 -18.49
CA GLY A 304 5.00 2.29 -19.42
C GLY A 304 5.65 1.66 -20.64
N TYR A 305 5.22 2.07 -21.83
CA TYR A 305 5.70 1.58 -23.12
C TYR A 305 6.46 2.65 -23.89
N ASP A 306 7.54 2.26 -24.55
CA ASP A 306 8.28 3.11 -25.48
C ASP A 306 7.57 3.25 -26.83
N ALA A 307 8.13 4.08 -27.71
CA ALA A 307 7.59 4.33 -29.06
C ALA A 307 7.58 3.09 -29.96
N GLN A 308 8.30 2.02 -29.59
CA GLN A 308 8.31 0.73 -30.29
C GLN A 308 7.34 -0.28 -29.65
N GLY A 309 6.57 0.12 -28.62
CA GLY A 309 5.64 -0.74 -27.91
C GLY A 309 6.30 -1.72 -26.94
N ARG A 310 7.56 -1.50 -26.55
CA ARG A 310 8.28 -2.33 -25.57
C ARG A 310 8.11 -1.74 -24.17
N VAL A 311 8.04 -2.60 -23.16
CA VAL A 311 7.95 -2.17 -21.75
C VAL A 311 9.24 -1.45 -21.34
N ALA A 312 9.11 -0.23 -20.82
CA ALA A 312 10.21 0.58 -20.32
C ALA A 312 10.12 0.83 -18.80
N ALA A 313 8.92 0.74 -18.21
CA ALA A 313 8.73 0.89 -16.77
C ALA A 313 7.48 0.16 -16.27
N LEU A 314 7.45 -0.10 -14.96
CA LEU A 314 6.24 -0.39 -14.20
C LEU A 314 6.19 0.59 -13.01
N VAL A 315 5.06 1.23 -12.76
CA VAL A 315 4.88 2.17 -11.65
C VAL A 315 3.66 1.81 -10.82
N THR A 316 3.79 1.75 -9.50
CA THR A 316 2.66 1.77 -8.56
C THR A 316 2.48 3.20 -8.03
N ASP A 317 1.24 3.69 -8.08
CA ASP A 317 0.83 4.94 -7.44
C ASP A 317 0.12 4.67 -6.11
N PHE A 318 0.66 5.22 -5.02
CA PHE A 318 0.10 5.06 -3.67
C PHE A 318 -0.97 6.10 -3.32
N GLY A 319 -1.36 6.96 -4.27
CA GLY A 319 -2.42 7.94 -4.06
C GLY A 319 -2.07 9.00 -3.01
N VAL A 320 -0.78 9.23 -2.76
CA VAL A 320 -0.29 10.24 -1.83
C VAL A 320 -0.56 11.65 -2.35
N VAL A 321 -0.40 11.84 -3.66
CA VAL A 321 -0.61 13.11 -4.33
C VAL A 321 -1.95 13.09 -5.04
N ASP A 322 -2.77 14.11 -4.81
CA ASP A 322 -4.02 14.31 -5.55
C ASP A 322 -3.72 14.88 -6.94
N TRP A 323 -3.25 14.01 -7.84
CA TRP A 323 -2.85 14.40 -9.18
C TRP A 323 -3.99 14.99 -10.02
N GLY A 324 -5.25 14.82 -9.63
CA GLY A 324 -6.40 15.48 -10.27
C GLY A 324 -6.42 16.99 -10.05
N LYS A 325 -5.71 17.49 -9.03
CA LYS A 325 -5.50 18.92 -8.76
C LYS A 325 -4.16 19.44 -9.27
N ALA A 326 -3.34 18.57 -9.89
CA ALA A 326 -2.05 18.98 -10.42
C ALA A 326 -2.22 19.85 -11.67
N LYS A 327 -1.46 20.93 -11.73
CA LYS A 327 -1.31 21.79 -12.93
C LYS A 327 -0.08 21.33 -13.70
N TRP A 328 -0.21 21.16 -15.01
CA TRP A 328 0.79 20.56 -15.90
C TRP A 328 1.37 21.55 -16.90
#